data_AF-A0AAU2ZGX2-F1
#
_entry.id   AF-A0AAU2ZGX2-F1
#
_cell.length_a   1.000
_cell.length_b   1.000
_cell.length_c   1.000
_cell.angle_alpha   90.00
_cell.angle_beta   90.00
_cell.angle_gamma   90.00
#
_symmetry.space_group_name_H-M   'P 1'
#
loop_
_entity.id
_entity.type
_entity.pdbx_description
1 polymer ?
#
loop_
_entity_poly.entity_id
_entity_poly.type
_entity_poly.pdbx_seq_one_letter_code
_entity_poly.pdbx_strand_id
1 'polypeptide(L)'
;MDRLICTACDAEVGADEVVCPECRAVLTTEGAVRVVTAEPATEGAVRTVTTKTAPAAPPRAPVATPPPPEGTTCPHCRTPVTTADLVCIACLRELPSDRPDAPQDEALRTTLERDATMLRLSFTSGEIVVRPGQQVILGRDPRHSATAARLAPFDNVSRTHATVGLTSGGAAWLRDENSANGTWADDELVPAGETRPLRDGSVVRLASNVTAYVRLLDA
;
A
#
# COMPACT_ATOMS: atom_id res chain seq x y z
N MET A 1 39.60 -3.87 -14.40
CA MET A 1 38.79 -3.70 -13.17
C MET A 1 37.48 -3.11 -13.62
N ASP A 2 36.41 -3.85 -13.42
CA ASP A 2 35.07 -3.41 -13.80
C ASP A 2 34.64 -2.27 -12.89
N ARG A 3 34.15 -1.18 -13.48
CA ARG A 3 33.66 -0.03 -12.72
C ARG A 3 32.15 -0.05 -12.69
N LEU A 4 31.59 0.13 -11.50
CA LEU A 4 30.16 0.23 -11.29
C LEU A 4 29.77 1.70 -11.33
N ILE A 5 28.80 2.06 -12.17
CA ILE A 5 28.33 3.43 -12.34
C ILE A 5 26.85 3.53 -12.01
N CYS A 6 26.48 4.48 -11.15
CA CYS A 6 25.09 4.80 -10.85
C CYS A 6 24.38 5.32 -12.10
N THR A 7 23.23 4.74 -12.44
CA THR A 7 22.46 5.16 -13.62
C THR A 7 21.68 6.46 -13.42
N ALA A 8 21.53 6.92 -12.17
CA ALA A 8 20.82 8.15 -11.84
C ALA A 8 21.68 9.43 -11.95
N CYS A 9 22.97 9.33 -11.64
CA CYS A 9 23.86 10.50 -11.58
C CYS A 9 25.25 10.29 -12.19
N ASP A 10 25.50 9.15 -12.83
CA ASP A 10 26.77 8.79 -13.48
C ASP A 10 28.01 8.74 -12.56
N ALA A 11 27.81 8.70 -11.24
CA ALA A 11 28.90 8.56 -10.27
C ALA A 11 29.41 7.11 -10.19
N GLU A 12 30.71 6.94 -9.98
CA GLU A 12 31.34 5.65 -9.70
C GLU A 12 30.97 5.20 -8.27
N VAL A 13 30.52 3.95 -8.12
CA VAL A 13 30.02 3.39 -6.86
C VAL A 13 30.80 2.13 -6.48
N GLY A 14 30.92 1.86 -5.18
CA GLY A 14 31.59 0.64 -4.69
C GLY A 14 30.73 -0.62 -4.89
N ALA A 15 31.38 -1.79 -4.97
CA ALA A 15 30.67 -3.08 -5.11
C ALA A 15 29.82 -3.45 -3.88
N ASP A 16 30.20 -2.98 -2.69
CA ASP A 16 29.48 -3.22 -1.43
C ASP A 16 28.47 -2.12 -1.09
N GLU A 17 28.28 -1.14 -1.99
CA GLU A 17 27.50 0.06 -1.71
C GLU A 17 26.02 -0.15 -2.07
N VAL A 18 25.15 0.00 -1.07
CA VAL A 18 23.68 -0.18 -1.20
C VAL A 18 22.98 1.10 -1.67
N VAL A 19 23.63 2.26 -1.48
CA VAL A 19 23.08 3.59 -1.79
C VAL A 19 24.17 4.47 -2.39
N CYS A 20 23.90 5.15 -3.51
CA CYS A 20 24.86 6.06 -4.14
C CYS A 20 25.23 7.22 -3.21
N PRO A 21 26.52 7.53 -3.00
CA PRO A 21 26.95 8.56 -2.06
C PRO A 21 26.63 9.98 -2.56
N GLU A 22 26.53 10.16 -3.89
CA GLU A 22 26.29 11.46 -4.52
C GLU A 22 24.80 11.81 -4.61
N CYS A 23 23.96 10.88 -5.11
CA CYS A 23 22.54 11.17 -5.37
C CYS A 23 21.57 10.45 -4.43
N ARG A 24 22.07 9.58 -3.54
CA ARG A 24 21.27 8.76 -2.62
C ARG A 24 20.30 7.78 -3.30
N ALA A 25 20.51 7.46 -4.57
CA ALA A 25 19.76 6.41 -5.26
C ALA A 25 20.05 5.03 -4.63
N VAL A 26 19.01 4.20 -4.48
CA VAL A 26 19.13 2.83 -3.99
C VAL A 26 19.71 1.96 -5.11
N LEU A 27 20.87 1.33 -4.87
CA LEU A 27 21.65 0.59 -5.86
C LEU A 27 21.25 -0.90 -5.96
N THR A 28 20.40 -1.37 -5.05
CA THR A 28 19.90 -2.75 -5.02
C THR A 28 18.73 -3.01 -5.96
N THR A 29 18.22 -1.98 -6.65
CA THR A 29 17.16 -2.14 -7.65
C THR A 29 17.78 -2.55 -8.99
N GLU A 30 17.07 -3.41 -9.73
CA GLU A 30 17.52 -3.84 -11.07
C GLU A 30 17.73 -2.62 -11.97
N GLY A 31 18.92 -2.49 -12.55
CA GLY A 31 19.29 -1.37 -13.44
C GLY A 31 19.76 -0.08 -12.75
N ALA A 32 19.91 -0.05 -11.42
CA ALA A 32 20.47 1.10 -10.72
C ALA A 32 21.98 1.31 -10.93
N VAL A 33 22.66 0.25 -11.39
CA VAL A 33 24.10 0.23 -11.65
C VAL A 33 24.37 -0.33 -13.04
N ARG A 34 25.24 0.32 -13.80
CA ARG A 34 25.81 -0.22 -15.03
C ARG A 34 27.27 -0.59 -14.82
N VAL A 35 27.69 -1.72 -15.39
CA VAL A 35 29.08 -2.18 -15.37
C VAL A 35 29.78 -1.65 -16.60
N VAL A 36 30.90 -0.95 -16.42
CA VAL A 36 31.78 -0.53 -17.51
C VAL A 36 33.07 -1.34 -17.44
N THR A 37 33.26 -2.22 -18.43
CA THR A 37 34.52 -2.93 -18.68
C THR A 37 35.50 -1.98 -19.36
N ALA A 38 36.69 -1.80 -18.78
CA ALA A 38 37.74 -1.00 -19.41
C ALA A 38 38.40 -1.79 -20.56
N GLU A 39 38.20 -1.35 -21.79
CA GLU A 39 39.03 -1.72 -22.95
C GLU A 39 39.99 -0.55 -23.34
N PRO A 40 41.16 -0.85 -23.94
CA PRO A 40 42.31 0.04 -23.95
C PRO A 40 42.17 1.20 -24.93
N ALA A 41 42.88 2.28 -24.60
CA ALA A 41 42.92 3.54 -25.32
C ALA A 41 43.22 3.39 -26.82
N THR A 42 42.35 3.96 -27.65
CA THR A 42 42.73 4.47 -28.98
C THR A 42 42.44 5.97 -29.04
N GLU A 43 43.56 6.68 -29.14
CA GLU A 43 43.80 8.06 -29.55
C GLU A 43 42.81 8.64 -30.56
N GLY A 44 42.42 9.90 -30.34
CA GLY A 44 42.02 10.79 -31.43
C GLY A 44 40.62 11.39 -31.31
N ALA A 45 40.54 12.58 -30.69
CA ALA A 45 39.85 13.75 -31.24
C ALA A 45 39.75 14.83 -30.15
N VAL A 46 40.73 15.74 -30.17
CA VAL A 46 40.67 17.01 -29.47
C VAL A 46 39.52 17.83 -30.05
N ARG A 47 38.50 18.15 -29.24
CA ARG A 47 37.68 19.35 -29.42
C ARG A 47 37.52 20.05 -28.07
N THR A 48 38.10 21.24 -28.05
CA THR A 48 38.18 22.23 -26.97
C THR A 48 36.83 22.57 -26.37
N VAL A 49 36.73 22.44 -25.04
CA VAL A 49 35.65 22.99 -24.22
C VAL A 49 36.01 24.44 -23.88
N THR A 50 35.18 25.38 -24.32
CA THR A 50 35.19 26.76 -23.80
C THR A 50 34.36 26.78 -22.52
N THR A 51 35.00 26.65 -21.36
CA THR A 51 34.32 26.83 -20.06
C THR A 51 34.06 28.31 -19.82
N LYS A 52 32.78 28.71 -19.85
CA LYS A 52 32.34 29.99 -19.26
C LYS A 52 32.20 29.77 -17.76
N THR A 53 33.23 30.15 -17.01
CA THR A 53 33.26 30.17 -15.55
C THR A 53 32.18 31.12 -15.01
N ALA A 54 31.18 30.58 -14.31
CA ALA A 54 30.31 31.34 -13.42
C ALA A 54 30.87 31.21 -11.99
N PRO A 55 31.00 32.31 -11.22
CA PRO A 55 31.66 32.29 -9.93
C PRO A 55 30.86 31.53 -8.86
N ALA A 56 31.61 30.80 -8.03
CA ALA A 56 31.13 30.07 -6.86
C ALA A 56 30.42 31.00 -5.87
N ALA A 57 29.21 30.62 -5.44
CA ALA A 57 28.55 31.21 -4.30
C ALA A 57 29.27 30.80 -3.00
N PRO A 58 29.45 31.69 -2.02
CA PRO A 58 30.10 31.36 -0.77
C PRO A 58 29.27 30.40 0.10
N PRO A 59 29.91 29.60 0.98
CA PRO A 59 29.20 28.69 1.87
C PRO A 59 28.33 29.48 2.85
N ARG A 60 27.04 29.10 2.95
CA ARG A 60 26.13 29.64 3.96
C ARG A 60 26.56 29.16 5.35
N ALA A 61 26.71 30.11 6.26
CA ALA A 61 26.95 29.85 7.68
C ALA A 61 25.83 29.00 8.30
N PRO A 62 26.12 28.16 9.32
CA PRO A 62 25.10 27.41 10.03
C PRO A 62 24.15 28.37 10.75
N VAL A 63 22.86 28.26 10.46
CA VAL A 63 21.80 28.93 11.21
C VAL A 63 21.83 28.38 12.63
N ALA A 64 22.08 29.25 13.60
CA ALA A 64 21.98 28.92 15.01
C ALA A 64 20.54 28.51 15.35
N THR A 65 20.37 27.30 15.86
CA THR A 65 19.11 26.80 16.41
C THR A 65 18.71 27.71 17.59
N PRO A 66 17.49 28.26 17.64
CA PRO A 66 17.03 29.00 18.80
C PRO A 66 16.99 28.08 20.03
N PRO A 67 17.30 28.58 21.24
CA PRO A 67 17.16 27.81 22.46
C PRO A 67 15.68 27.40 22.65
N PRO A 68 15.40 26.17 23.11
CA PRO A 68 14.04 25.70 23.31
C PRO A 68 13.32 26.54 24.39
N PRO A 69 12.01 26.79 24.22
CA PRO A 69 11.23 27.59 25.17
C PRO A 69 11.15 26.92 26.55
N GLU A 70 11.11 27.76 27.57
CA GLU A 70 11.14 27.39 28.98
C GLU A 70 9.91 26.56 29.38
N GLY A 71 10.17 25.27 29.66
CA GLY A 71 9.73 24.59 30.88
C GLY A 71 8.28 24.11 30.98
N THR A 72 7.92 23.06 30.24
CA THR A 72 6.90 22.12 30.74
C THR A 72 7.57 21.24 31.80
N THR A 73 6.87 20.92 32.89
CA THR A 73 7.38 19.96 33.89
C THR A 73 6.57 18.69 33.84
N CYS A 74 7.23 17.56 34.08
CA CYS A 74 6.54 16.28 34.19
C CYS A 74 5.53 16.35 35.35
N PRO A 75 4.24 16.04 35.13
CA PRO A 75 3.23 16.10 36.19
C PRO A 75 3.44 15.03 37.29
N HIS A 76 4.28 14.02 37.03
CA HIS A 76 4.52 12.92 37.97
C HIS A 76 5.74 13.14 38.87
N CYS A 77 6.86 13.60 38.33
CA CYS A 77 8.12 13.74 39.06
C CYS A 77 8.71 15.16 39.05
N ARG A 78 8.04 16.11 38.39
CA ARG A 78 8.44 17.53 38.28
C ARG A 78 9.78 17.80 37.59
N THR A 79 10.37 16.78 36.97
CA THR A 79 11.56 16.96 36.12
C THR A 79 11.17 17.86 34.93
N PRO A 80 12.02 18.82 34.54
CA PRO A 80 11.80 19.59 33.33
C PRO A 80 11.76 18.65 32.12
N VAL A 81 10.75 18.83 31.29
CA VAL A 81 10.53 18.09 30.03
C VAL A 81 10.21 19.09 28.93
N THR A 82 10.46 18.72 27.70
CA THR A 82 10.05 19.50 26.53
C THR A 82 8.66 19.07 26.09
N THR A 83 7.93 19.95 25.42
CA THR A 83 6.62 19.62 24.82
C THR A 83 6.71 18.58 23.69
N ALA A 84 7.93 18.28 23.22
CA ALA A 84 8.19 17.22 22.26
C ALA A 84 8.40 15.84 22.92
N ASP A 85 8.63 15.79 24.24
CA ASP A 85 8.85 14.54 24.94
C ASP A 85 7.52 13.80 25.13
N LEU A 86 7.46 12.55 24.66
CA LEU A 86 6.31 11.66 24.87
C LEU A 86 6.42 10.86 26.17
N VAL A 87 7.64 10.73 26.71
CA VAL A 87 7.97 9.99 27.93
C VAL A 87 9.01 10.77 28.74
N CYS A 88 8.83 10.86 30.06
CA CYS A 88 9.80 11.49 30.94
C CYS A 88 11.02 10.58 31.16
N ILE A 89 12.23 11.06 30.85
CA ILE A 89 13.47 10.31 31.04
C ILE A 89 13.82 9.99 32.50
N ALA A 90 13.27 10.74 33.46
CA ALA A 90 13.61 10.57 34.88
C ALA A 90 12.72 9.56 35.60
N CYS A 91 11.42 9.54 35.31
CA CYS A 91 10.45 8.62 35.93
C CYS A 91 9.87 7.57 34.98
N LEU A 92 10.26 7.62 33.70
CA LEU A 92 9.84 6.70 32.64
C LEU A 92 8.33 6.65 32.40
N ARG A 93 7.62 7.73 32.76
CA ARG A 93 6.17 7.82 32.60
C ARG A 93 5.80 8.65 31.39
N GLU A 94 4.74 8.25 30.71
CA GLU A 94 4.19 8.97 29.57
C GLU A 94 3.80 10.39 29.98
N LEU A 95 4.10 11.36 29.10
CA LEU A 95 3.73 12.76 29.29
C LEU A 95 2.39 13.00 28.57
N PRO A 96 1.49 13.81 29.14
CA PRO A 96 0.25 14.17 28.47
C PRO A 96 0.56 14.84 27.14
N SER A 97 0.21 14.19 26.02
CA SER A 97 0.26 14.83 24.72
C SER A 97 -1.01 15.67 24.56
N ASP A 98 -0.88 17.00 24.47
CA ASP A 98 -2.00 17.92 24.21
C ASP A 98 -2.55 17.81 22.77
N ARG A 99 -2.71 16.60 22.22
CA ARG A 99 -3.48 16.39 20.99
C ARG A 99 -4.96 16.25 21.39
N PRO A 100 -5.83 17.23 21.06
CA PRO A 100 -7.23 17.20 21.49
C PRO A 100 -8.09 16.11 20.83
N ASP A 101 -7.56 15.33 19.87
CA ASP A 101 -8.35 14.42 19.03
C ASP A 101 -7.77 12.99 18.93
N ALA A 102 -7.04 12.50 19.93
CA ALA A 102 -6.63 11.09 19.98
C ALA A 102 -7.51 10.31 20.97
N PRO A 103 -8.44 9.46 20.51
CA PRO A 103 -9.17 8.54 21.38
C PRO A 103 -8.16 7.65 22.12
N GLN A 104 -8.10 7.80 23.45
CA GLN A 104 -7.11 7.14 24.31
C GLN A 104 -7.30 5.61 24.41
N ASP A 105 -8.37 5.07 23.81
CA ASP A 105 -8.67 3.63 23.72
C ASP A 105 -8.35 2.99 22.35
N GLU A 106 -7.90 3.75 21.35
CA GLU A 106 -7.53 3.23 20.02
C GLU A 106 -6.02 3.04 19.82
N ALA A 107 -5.19 3.60 20.71
CA ALA A 107 -3.74 3.55 20.58
C ALA A 107 -3.06 2.30 21.18
N LEU A 108 -3.83 1.42 21.86
CA LEU A 108 -3.29 0.19 22.49
C LEU A 108 -3.93 -1.10 21.97
N ARG A 109 -4.35 -1.12 20.69
CA ARG A 109 -4.54 -2.40 19.98
C ARG A 109 -3.54 -2.45 18.84
N THR A 110 -2.60 -3.40 18.90
CA THR A 110 -1.80 -3.75 17.72
C THR A 110 -2.77 -4.09 16.60
N THR A 111 -2.64 -3.39 15.48
CA THR A 111 -3.60 -3.30 14.37
C THR A 111 -3.91 -4.64 13.66
N LEU A 112 -3.30 -5.74 14.10
CA LEU A 112 -3.36 -7.06 13.48
C LEU A 112 -4.47 -7.97 14.04
N GLU A 113 -5.05 -7.65 15.20
CA GLU A 113 -5.98 -8.57 15.91
C GLU A 113 -7.40 -8.01 16.09
N ARG A 114 -7.79 -6.91 15.44
CA ARG A 114 -9.22 -6.56 15.34
C ARG A 114 -9.83 -7.34 14.19
N ASP A 115 -10.39 -8.50 14.53
CA ASP A 115 -11.45 -9.21 13.81
C ASP A 115 -11.28 -9.20 12.29
N ALA A 116 -10.39 -10.05 11.76
CA ALA A 116 -10.24 -10.20 10.32
C ALA A 116 -11.45 -10.93 9.75
N THR A 117 -12.61 -10.27 9.69
CA THR A 117 -13.83 -10.81 9.10
C THR A 117 -13.51 -11.26 7.67
N MET A 118 -13.72 -12.53 7.35
CA MET A 118 -13.52 -13.09 6.02
C MET A 118 -14.88 -13.28 5.35
N LEU A 119 -14.99 -12.91 4.08
CA LEU A 119 -16.20 -13.11 3.29
C LEU A 119 -16.08 -14.42 2.51
N ARG A 120 -16.95 -15.37 2.81
CA ARG A 120 -17.05 -16.65 2.11
C ARG A 120 -18.32 -16.69 1.28
N LEU A 121 -18.17 -16.91 -0.02
CA LEU A 121 -19.27 -17.17 -0.94
C LEU A 121 -19.25 -18.64 -1.33
N SER A 122 -20.33 -19.35 -1.01
CA SER A 122 -20.47 -20.78 -1.31
C SER A 122 -21.39 -20.97 -2.51
N PHE A 123 -20.82 -21.32 -3.67
CA PHE A 123 -21.54 -21.63 -4.90
C PHE A 123 -21.70 -23.14 -5.05
N THR A 124 -22.64 -23.57 -5.90
CA THR A 124 -22.74 -24.97 -6.33
C THR A 124 -21.45 -25.47 -6.99
N SER A 125 -20.70 -24.58 -7.65
CA SER A 125 -19.42 -24.90 -8.31
C SER A 125 -18.18 -24.76 -7.41
N GLY A 126 -18.37 -24.45 -6.12
CA GLY A 126 -17.30 -24.37 -5.12
C GLY A 126 -17.31 -23.08 -4.32
N GLU A 127 -16.29 -22.88 -3.51
CA GLU A 127 -16.22 -21.77 -2.56
C GLU A 127 -15.20 -20.72 -2.97
N ILE A 128 -15.51 -19.46 -2.66
CA ILE A 128 -14.65 -18.31 -2.86
C ILE A 128 -14.53 -17.58 -1.54
N VAL A 129 -13.30 -17.23 -1.19
CA VAL A 129 -12.96 -16.54 0.05
C VAL A 129 -12.31 -15.22 -0.29
N VAL A 130 -12.84 -14.14 0.27
CA VAL A 130 -12.37 -12.77 0.11
C VAL A 130 -11.89 -12.28 1.47
N ARG A 131 -10.63 -11.85 1.52
CA ARG A 131 -10.01 -11.31 2.74
C ARG A 131 -10.37 -9.83 2.93
N PRO A 132 -10.26 -9.29 4.16
CA PRO A 132 -10.38 -7.85 4.39
C PRO A 132 -9.52 -7.04 3.42
N GLY A 133 -10.11 -6.01 2.81
CA GLY A 133 -9.45 -5.15 1.83
C GLY A 133 -9.27 -5.77 0.44
N GLN A 134 -9.75 -6.99 0.20
CA GLN A 134 -9.72 -7.61 -1.12
C GLN A 134 -11.05 -7.50 -1.85
N GLN A 135 -10.96 -7.58 -3.17
CA GLN A 135 -12.10 -7.73 -4.07
C GLN A 135 -11.79 -8.79 -5.12
N VAL A 136 -12.82 -9.50 -5.55
CA VAL A 136 -12.74 -10.58 -6.52
C VAL A 136 -13.81 -10.33 -7.57
N ILE A 137 -13.40 -10.33 -8.84
CA ILE A 137 -14.33 -10.33 -9.95
C ILE A 137 -14.90 -11.74 -10.09
N LEU A 138 -16.21 -11.85 -10.12
CA LEU A 138 -17.00 -13.03 -10.45
C LEU A 138 -17.31 -12.99 -11.94
N GLY A 139 -16.89 -14.03 -12.66
CA GLY A 139 -17.16 -14.14 -14.09
C GLY A 139 -16.37 -15.26 -14.73
N ARG A 140 -16.61 -15.49 -16.02
CA ARG A 140 -16.01 -16.58 -16.79
C ARG A 140 -14.61 -16.32 -17.33
N ASP A 141 -14.09 -15.10 -17.26
CA ASP A 141 -12.80 -14.77 -17.84
C ASP A 141 -11.64 -15.13 -16.89
N PRO A 142 -10.79 -16.11 -17.24
CA PRO A 142 -9.67 -16.52 -16.38
C PRO A 142 -8.59 -15.44 -16.23
N ARG A 143 -8.58 -14.41 -17.07
CA ARG A 143 -7.64 -13.28 -16.96
C ARG A 143 -8.04 -12.30 -15.87
N HIS A 144 -9.32 -12.24 -15.52
CA HIS A 144 -9.89 -11.24 -14.64
C HIS A 144 -10.55 -11.84 -13.40
N SER A 145 -10.90 -13.13 -13.43
CA SER A 145 -11.62 -13.80 -12.35
C SER A 145 -10.94 -15.08 -11.91
N ALA A 146 -10.58 -15.16 -10.62
CA ALA A 146 -10.17 -16.41 -9.97
C ALA A 146 -11.29 -17.47 -9.95
N THR A 147 -12.52 -17.06 -10.28
CA THR A 147 -13.73 -17.90 -10.30
C THR A 147 -14.04 -18.44 -11.70
N ALA A 148 -13.26 -18.04 -12.70
CA ALA A 148 -13.50 -18.38 -14.11
C ALA A 148 -13.66 -19.86 -14.38
N ALA A 149 -12.79 -20.71 -13.82
CA ALA A 149 -12.89 -22.16 -13.99
C ALA A 149 -14.19 -22.74 -13.42
N ARG A 150 -14.70 -22.14 -12.33
CA ARG A 150 -15.93 -22.56 -11.64
C ARG A 150 -17.19 -22.04 -12.33
N LEU A 151 -17.09 -20.91 -13.00
CA LEU A 151 -18.19 -20.28 -13.72
C LEU A 151 -18.20 -20.61 -15.22
N ALA A 152 -17.13 -21.21 -15.75
CA ALA A 152 -16.99 -21.61 -17.15
C ALA A 152 -18.16 -22.45 -17.70
N PRO A 153 -18.78 -23.38 -16.94
CA PRO A 153 -19.93 -24.14 -17.42
C PRO A 153 -21.21 -23.31 -17.64
N PHE A 154 -21.28 -22.10 -17.11
CA PHE A 154 -22.49 -21.26 -17.12
C PHE A 154 -22.39 -20.18 -18.20
N ASP A 155 -22.84 -20.50 -19.42
CA ASP A 155 -22.81 -19.60 -20.57
C ASP A 155 -23.58 -18.27 -20.36
N ASN A 156 -24.62 -18.30 -19.53
CA ASN A 156 -25.43 -17.18 -19.10
C ASN A 156 -24.72 -16.24 -18.09
N VAL A 157 -23.56 -16.61 -17.56
CA VAL A 157 -22.72 -15.71 -16.75
C VAL A 157 -21.79 -14.91 -17.67
N SER A 158 -21.55 -13.64 -17.36
CA SER A 158 -20.66 -12.79 -18.17
C SER A 158 -19.19 -13.11 -17.89
N ARG A 159 -18.30 -12.72 -18.80
CA ARG A 159 -16.85 -12.80 -18.60
C ARG A 159 -16.38 -12.02 -17.35
N THR A 160 -16.92 -10.83 -17.19
CA THR A 160 -16.85 -9.96 -16.01
C THR A 160 -18.29 -9.68 -15.61
N HIS A 161 -18.84 -10.41 -14.65
CA HIS A 161 -20.28 -10.36 -14.35
C HIS A 161 -20.58 -9.48 -13.15
N ALA A 162 -19.90 -9.72 -12.04
CA ALA A 162 -20.04 -8.93 -10.83
C ALA A 162 -18.70 -8.85 -10.11
N THR A 163 -18.51 -7.83 -9.30
CA THR A 163 -17.38 -7.74 -8.37
C THR A 163 -17.93 -7.86 -6.96
N VAL A 164 -17.32 -8.74 -6.18
CA VAL A 164 -17.59 -8.85 -4.74
C VAL A 164 -16.35 -8.41 -3.98
N GLY A 165 -16.54 -7.64 -2.92
CA GLY A 165 -15.43 -7.17 -2.11
C GLY A 165 -15.75 -7.14 -0.64
N LEU A 166 -14.68 -7.09 0.15
CA LEU A 166 -14.73 -6.89 1.58
C LEU A 166 -13.84 -5.72 1.93
N THR A 167 -14.41 -4.69 2.57
CA THR A 167 -13.60 -3.55 3.03
C THR A 167 -12.67 -3.97 4.16
N SER A 168 -11.63 -3.17 4.43
CA SER A 168 -10.74 -3.39 5.59
C SER A 168 -11.48 -3.30 6.93
N GLY A 169 -12.65 -2.65 6.97
CA GLY A 169 -13.51 -2.58 8.15
C GLY A 169 -14.56 -3.71 8.23
N GLY A 170 -14.46 -4.76 7.40
CA GLY A 170 -15.35 -5.93 7.47
C GLY A 170 -16.70 -5.76 6.77
N ALA A 171 -16.93 -4.67 6.03
CA ALA A 171 -18.17 -4.47 5.28
C ALA A 171 -18.11 -5.15 3.91
N ALA A 172 -18.96 -6.15 3.69
CA ALA A 172 -19.06 -6.83 2.39
C ALA A 172 -19.98 -6.07 1.43
N TRP A 173 -19.63 -6.12 0.14
CA TRP A 173 -20.41 -5.48 -0.90
C TRP A 173 -20.34 -6.27 -2.21
N LEU A 174 -21.36 -6.07 -3.04
CA LEU A 174 -21.50 -6.64 -4.37
C LEU A 174 -21.80 -5.52 -5.36
N ARG A 175 -21.17 -5.56 -6.53
CA ARG A 175 -21.45 -4.65 -7.64
C ARG A 175 -21.64 -5.45 -8.91
N ASP A 176 -22.69 -5.16 -9.66
CA ASP A 176 -22.86 -5.70 -11.00
C ASP A 176 -21.94 -4.97 -11.98
N GLU A 177 -21.15 -5.71 -12.76
CA GLU A 177 -20.20 -5.17 -13.75
C GLU A 177 -20.87 -5.09 -15.14
N ASN A 178 -22.10 -4.57 -15.15
CA ASN A 178 -22.93 -4.40 -16.33
C ASN A 178 -23.22 -5.73 -17.05
N SER A 179 -23.63 -6.72 -16.26
CA SER A 179 -23.85 -8.08 -16.75
C SER A 179 -25.03 -8.17 -17.72
N ALA A 180 -24.99 -9.15 -18.64
CA ALA A 180 -26.04 -9.30 -19.65
C ALA A 180 -27.37 -9.80 -19.06
N ASN A 181 -27.28 -10.63 -18.01
CA ASN A 181 -28.42 -11.30 -17.41
C ASN A 181 -28.74 -10.80 -16.00
N GLY A 182 -28.05 -9.77 -15.50
CA GLY A 182 -28.27 -9.20 -14.18
C GLY A 182 -27.65 -10.00 -13.02
N THR A 183 -27.53 -9.31 -11.90
CA THR A 183 -27.07 -9.82 -10.60
C THR A 183 -28.12 -9.48 -9.54
N TRP A 184 -28.41 -10.42 -8.65
CA TRP A 184 -29.36 -10.25 -7.55
C TRP A 184 -28.71 -10.50 -6.20
N ALA A 185 -29.12 -9.76 -5.19
CA ALA A 185 -28.80 -9.97 -3.79
C ALA A 185 -30.09 -10.01 -2.98
N ASP A 186 -30.32 -11.09 -2.23
CA ASP A 186 -31.53 -11.29 -1.42
C ASP A 186 -32.82 -11.12 -2.23
N ASP A 187 -32.83 -11.71 -3.45
CA ASP A 187 -33.89 -11.61 -4.47
C ASP A 187 -34.16 -10.20 -5.04
N GLU A 188 -33.41 -9.19 -4.61
CA GLU A 188 -33.45 -7.84 -5.17
C GLU A 188 -32.41 -7.67 -6.28
N LEU A 189 -32.80 -7.03 -7.39
CA LEU A 189 -31.88 -6.74 -8.50
C LEU A 189 -30.85 -5.68 -8.05
N VAL A 190 -29.57 -5.97 -8.28
CA VAL A 190 -28.48 -5.00 -8.08
C VAL A 190 -28.35 -4.15 -9.36
N PRO A 191 -28.55 -2.82 -9.29
CA PRO A 191 -28.35 -1.96 -10.46
C PRO A 191 -26.90 -2.05 -10.96
N ALA A 192 -26.74 -2.04 -12.29
CA ALA A 192 -25.43 -2.09 -12.93
C ALA A 192 -24.55 -0.92 -12.48
N GLY A 193 -23.32 -1.21 -12.04
CA GLY A 193 -22.36 -0.20 -11.58
C GLY A 193 -22.55 0.29 -10.14
N GLU A 194 -23.67 -0.06 -9.48
CA GLU A 194 -23.93 0.32 -8.09
C GLU A 194 -23.49 -0.77 -7.12
N THR A 195 -22.93 -0.35 -5.99
CA THR A 195 -22.53 -1.26 -4.91
C THR A 195 -23.71 -1.49 -3.96
N ARG A 196 -24.11 -2.75 -3.81
CA ARG A 196 -25.08 -3.23 -2.82
C ARG A 196 -24.33 -3.82 -1.62
N PRO A 197 -24.57 -3.36 -0.38
CA PRO A 197 -24.03 -4.03 0.81
C PRO A 197 -24.57 -5.47 0.93
N LEU A 198 -23.68 -6.39 1.31
CA LEU A 198 -24.02 -7.78 1.63
C LEU A 198 -23.95 -7.99 3.14
N ARG A 199 -24.83 -8.85 3.67
CA ARG A 199 -24.85 -9.23 5.08
C ARG A 199 -24.49 -10.70 5.22
N ASP A 200 -24.16 -11.10 6.45
CA ASP A 200 -24.08 -12.52 6.76
C ASP A 200 -25.42 -13.20 6.49
N GLY A 201 -25.39 -14.34 5.81
CA GLY A 201 -26.59 -15.05 5.38
C GLY A 201 -27.24 -14.56 4.09
N SER A 202 -26.74 -13.48 3.47
CA SER A 202 -27.27 -13.01 2.19
C SER A 202 -27.15 -14.08 1.09
N VAL A 203 -28.07 -14.04 0.13
CA VAL A 203 -28.09 -14.92 -1.04
C VAL A 203 -27.80 -14.10 -2.28
N VAL A 204 -26.69 -14.40 -2.95
CA VAL A 204 -26.32 -13.76 -4.22
C VAL A 204 -26.69 -14.69 -5.35
N ARG A 205 -27.39 -14.18 -6.37
CA ARG A 205 -27.70 -14.93 -7.58
C ARG A 205 -27.14 -14.21 -8.79
N LEU A 206 -26.30 -14.90 -9.55
CA LEU A 206 -25.76 -14.44 -10.83
C LEU A 206 -26.60 -15.07 -11.95
N ALA A 207 -27.07 -14.26 -12.88
CA ALA A 207 -27.99 -14.71 -13.93
C ALA A 207 -29.17 -15.52 -13.32
N SER A 208 -29.59 -16.61 -13.99
CA SER A 208 -30.76 -17.39 -13.60
C SER A 208 -30.47 -18.65 -12.79
N ASN A 209 -29.24 -19.15 -12.76
CA ASN A 209 -28.93 -20.51 -12.29
C ASN A 209 -27.70 -20.62 -11.37
N VAL A 210 -26.99 -19.53 -11.09
CA VAL A 210 -25.82 -19.55 -10.21
C VAL A 210 -26.17 -18.82 -8.92
N THR A 211 -26.36 -19.58 -7.85
CA THR A 211 -26.63 -19.05 -6.51
C THR A 211 -25.42 -19.26 -5.61
N ALA A 212 -25.14 -18.26 -4.78
CA ALA A 212 -24.09 -18.24 -3.78
C ALA A 212 -24.68 -17.85 -2.42
N TYR A 213 -24.28 -18.57 -1.37
CA TYR A 213 -24.60 -18.19 0.00
C TYR A 213 -23.45 -17.41 0.60
N VAL A 214 -23.76 -16.25 1.16
CA VAL A 214 -22.81 -15.36 1.83
C VAL A 214 -22.69 -15.76 3.29
N ARG A 215 -21.44 -15.92 3.73
CA ARG A 215 -21.06 -16.04 5.13
C ARG A 215 -19.97 -15.04 5.46
N LEU A 216 -20.18 -14.23 6.49
CA LEU A 216 -19.14 -13.42 7.12
C LEU A 216 -18.61 -14.21 8.32
N LEU A 217 -17.33 -14.53 8.29
CA LEU A 217 -16.66 -15.30 9.33
C LEU A 217 -15.74 -14.36 10.09
N ASP A 218 -15.99 -14.13 11.37
CA ASP A 218 -15.03 -13.45 12.23
C ASP A 218 -13.85 -14.42 12.46
N ALA A 219 -12.62 -13.94 12.25
CA ALA A 219 -11.40 -14.74 12.34
C ALA A 219 -10.81 -14.75 13.76
#